data_AF-A0A7J3M4V9-F1
#
_entry.id   AF-A0A7J3M4V9-F1
#
_cell.length_a   1.000
_cell.length_b   1.000
_cell.length_c   1.000
_cell.angle_alpha   90.00
_cell.angle_beta   90.00
_cell.angle_gamma   90.00
#
_symmetry.space_group_name_H-M   'P 1'
#
loop_
_entity.id
_entity.type
_entity.pdbx_description
1 polymer ?
#
loop_
_entity_poly.entity_id
_entity_poly.type
_entity_poly.pdbx_seq_one_letter_code
_entity_poly.pdbx_strand_id
1 'polypeptide(L)'
;MRRIVLPGDFLSSNPKVAGYGTYVEGDKVYAKILGLFDETDNSIRVIPLKGKYVPSVGDTIIGIVREVSANGWTLDINSPYQAFLPMLENPETKPGKKINDVLDMGDAVIAKVVNIDPRMRVTVTMKDKTCRAIRFGRIVAINPARVPRVIGKKGSMIKLIKSELDVQIVVGQNGLIWLNGDRKKVSLAEEVIYLIEEEAHTEGLTDRVAEFIRRRKNAQT
;
A
#
# COMPACT_ATOMS: atom_id res chain seq x y z
N MET A 1 -5.46 9.05 -23.46
CA MET A 1 -4.16 9.14 -22.76
C MET A 1 -4.35 10.09 -21.57
N ARG A 2 -3.91 9.75 -20.36
CA ARG A 2 -4.11 10.62 -19.19
C ARG A 2 -3.19 11.84 -19.29
N ARG A 3 -3.72 13.04 -19.03
CA ARG A 3 -2.97 14.31 -19.09
C ARG A 3 -2.08 14.45 -17.85
N ILE A 4 -0.82 14.83 -18.02
CA ILE A 4 0.04 15.25 -16.89
C ILE A 4 -0.37 16.66 -16.46
N VAL A 5 -0.47 16.89 -15.17
CA VAL A 5 -0.78 18.20 -14.57
C VAL A 5 0.29 18.61 -13.57
N LEU A 6 0.53 19.92 -13.50
CA LEU A 6 1.45 20.57 -12.57
C LEU A 6 0.67 21.24 -11.42
N PRO A 7 1.30 21.43 -10.25
CA PRO A 7 0.70 22.24 -9.20
C PRO A 7 0.31 23.63 -9.71
N GLY A 8 -0.94 24.05 -9.46
CA GLY A 8 -1.52 25.31 -9.94
C GLY A 8 -2.35 25.18 -11.22
N ASP A 9 -2.30 24.04 -11.92
CA ASP A 9 -3.13 23.83 -13.11
C ASP A 9 -4.62 23.81 -12.78
N PHE A 10 -5.42 24.54 -13.57
CA PHE A 10 -6.87 24.54 -13.46
C PHE A 10 -7.46 23.19 -13.90
N LEU A 11 -8.37 22.64 -13.09
CA LEU A 11 -8.98 21.34 -13.30
C LEU A 11 -10.50 21.41 -13.52
N SER A 12 -11.23 22.21 -12.76
CA SER A 12 -12.70 22.31 -12.86
C SER A 12 -13.27 23.55 -12.19
N SER A 13 -14.44 24.00 -12.64
CA SER A 13 -15.23 25.09 -12.03
C SER A 13 -16.25 24.58 -11.00
N ASN A 14 -16.27 23.28 -10.69
CA ASN A 14 -17.17 22.71 -9.69
C ASN A 14 -16.37 22.25 -8.45
N PRO A 15 -16.41 22.98 -7.32
CA PRO A 15 -15.64 22.60 -6.13
C PRO A 15 -16.10 21.29 -5.50
N LYS A 16 -17.34 20.85 -5.76
CA LYS A 16 -17.90 19.63 -5.16
C LYS A 16 -17.27 18.34 -5.67
N VAL A 17 -16.59 18.39 -6.82
CA VAL A 17 -15.90 17.22 -7.39
C VAL A 17 -14.42 17.15 -7.00
N ALA A 18 -13.93 18.08 -6.16
CA ALA A 18 -12.54 18.10 -5.72
C ALA A 18 -12.19 16.84 -4.92
N GLY A 19 -11.25 16.06 -5.44
CA GLY A 19 -10.76 14.83 -4.83
C GLY A 19 -9.27 14.91 -4.48
N TYR A 20 -8.65 13.74 -4.34
CA TYR A 20 -7.25 13.62 -3.94
C TYR A 20 -6.29 14.38 -4.88
N GLY A 21 -5.31 15.08 -4.30
CA GLY A 21 -4.31 15.81 -5.07
C GLY A 21 -4.80 17.13 -5.68
N THR A 22 -5.99 17.59 -5.29
CA THR A 22 -6.55 18.89 -5.68
C THR A 22 -6.72 19.83 -4.49
N TYR A 23 -6.91 21.11 -4.75
CA TYR A 23 -7.36 22.09 -3.76
C TYR A 23 -8.38 23.04 -4.39
N VAL A 24 -9.20 23.66 -3.55
CA VAL A 24 -10.23 24.62 -3.96
C VAL A 24 -9.78 26.02 -3.57
N GLU A 25 -9.87 26.94 -4.52
CA GLU A 25 -9.62 28.37 -4.29
C GLU A 25 -10.69 29.18 -5.04
N GLY A 26 -11.55 29.88 -4.28
CA GLY A 26 -12.81 30.43 -4.80
C GLY A 26 -13.74 29.30 -5.27
N ASP A 27 -14.31 29.46 -6.48
CA ASP A 27 -15.18 28.47 -7.12
C ASP A 27 -14.45 27.56 -8.13
N LYS A 28 -13.12 27.43 -7.98
CA LYS A 28 -12.28 26.68 -8.93
C LYS A 28 -11.44 25.63 -8.21
N VAL A 29 -11.22 24.52 -8.91
CA VAL A 29 -10.41 23.38 -8.47
C VAL A 29 -9.08 23.41 -9.23
N TYR A 30 -7.98 23.30 -8.49
CA TYR A 30 -6.63 23.31 -9.03
C TYR A 30 -5.85 22.06 -8.58
N ALA A 31 -4.84 21.69 -9.35
CA ALA A 31 -3.91 20.62 -8.98
C ALA A 31 -2.98 21.09 -7.84
N LYS A 32 -2.84 20.27 -6.79
CA LYS A 32 -1.90 20.50 -5.68
C LYS A 32 -0.53 19.85 -5.92
N ILE A 33 -0.50 18.79 -6.74
CA ILE A 33 0.64 17.90 -6.90
C ILE A 33 0.91 17.61 -8.38
N LEU A 34 2.15 17.26 -8.70
CA LEU A 34 2.52 16.71 -10.01
C LEU A 34 1.92 15.32 -10.17
N GLY A 35 1.13 15.10 -11.23
CA GLY A 35 0.48 13.81 -11.42
C GLY A 35 -0.25 13.64 -12.74
N LEU A 36 -0.95 12.51 -12.84
CA LEU A 36 -1.88 12.24 -13.94
C LEU A 36 -3.28 12.67 -13.53
N PHE A 37 -3.90 13.50 -14.36
CA PHE A 37 -5.30 13.88 -14.23
C PHE A 37 -6.21 12.66 -14.46
N ASP A 38 -7.09 12.40 -13.50
CA ASP A 38 -8.07 11.32 -13.54
C ASP A 38 -9.44 11.89 -13.13
N GLU A 39 -10.33 11.94 -14.10
CA GLU A 39 -11.69 12.45 -13.96
C GLU A 39 -12.67 11.28 -14.06
N THR A 40 -13.60 11.22 -13.12
CA THR A 40 -14.77 10.33 -13.13
C THR A 40 -16.03 11.17 -13.05
N ASP A 41 -17.19 10.58 -13.33
CA ASP A 41 -18.48 11.27 -13.34
C ASP A 41 -18.77 12.04 -12.03
N ASN A 42 -18.20 11.58 -10.90
CA ASN A 42 -18.48 12.11 -9.57
C ASN A 42 -17.26 12.78 -8.89
N SER A 43 -16.06 12.71 -9.48
CA SER A 43 -14.86 13.22 -8.81
C SER A 43 -13.70 13.48 -9.76
N ILE A 44 -12.87 14.46 -9.41
CA ILE A 44 -11.62 14.77 -10.07
C ILE A 44 -10.48 14.54 -9.09
N ARG A 45 -9.45 13.82 -9.53
CA ARG A 45 -8.23 13.60 -8.73
C ARG A 45 -6.98 13.67 -9.57
N VAL A 46 -5.86 13.88 -8.87
CA VAL A 46 -4.52 13.83 -9.45
C VAL A 46 -3.79 12.62 -8.89
N ILE A 47 -3.46 11.66 -9.75
CA ILE A 47 -2.72 10.46 -9.37
C ILE A 47 -1.22 10.84 -9.29
N PRO A 48 -0.59 10.76 -8.11
CA PRO A 48 0.79 11.20 -7.92
C PRO A 48 1.76 10.33 -8.75
N LEU A 49 2.73 10.97 -9.40
CA LEU A 49 3.82 10.26 -10.09
C LEU A 49 4.96 9.85 -9.14
N LYS A 50 5.12 10.57 -8.03
CA LYS A 50 6.08 10.34 -6.94
C LYS A 50 5.47 10.82 -5.62
N GLY A 51 6.00 10.33 -4.51
CA GLY A 51 5.62 10.81 -3.18
C GLY A 51 5.79 9.75 -2.11
N LYS A 52 5.60 10.17 -0.86
CA LYS A 52 5.41 9.25 0.27
C LYS A 52 3.95 8.82 0.34
N TYR A 53 3.70 7.72 1.03
CA TYR A 53 2.35 7.28 1.32
C TYR A 53 1.63 8.32 2.18
N VAL A 54 0.40 8.66 1.80
CA VAL A 54 -0.52 9.45 2.61
C VAL A 54 -1.70 8.55 2.94
N PRO A 55 -1.95 8.24 4.22
CA PRO A 55 -2.96 7.29 4.61
C PRO A 55 -4.35 7.76 4.25
N SER A 56 -5.20 6.81 3.83
CA SER A 56 -6.63 7.01 3.62
C SER A 56 -7.43 5.95 4.38
N VAL A 57 -8.62 6.32 4.86
CA VAL A 57 -9.51 5.38 5.54
C VAL A 57 -9.86 4.24 4.60
N GLY A 58 -9.74 3.01 5.10
CA GLY A 58 -9.98 1.78 4.34
C GLY A 58 -8.72 1.14 3.76
N ASP A 59 -7.58 1.84 3.74
CA ASP A 59 -6.32 1.30 3.23
C ASP A 59 -5.84 0.10 4.06
N THR A 60 -5.49 -0.99 3.39
CA THR A 60 -4.67 -2.05 3.98
C THR A 60 -3.21 -1.63 3.93
N ILE A 61 -2.51 -1.74 5.06
CA ILE A 61 -1.11 -1.36 5.21
C ILE A 61 -0.34 -2.46 5.95
N ILE A 62 0.99 -2.40 5.85
CA ILE A 62 1.89 -3.18 6.72
C ILE A 62 2.60 -2.20 7.64
N GLY A 63 2.63 -2.48 8.93
CA GLY A 63 3.31 -1.65 9.92
C GLY A 63 4.33 -2.45 10.72
N ILE A 64 5.37 -1.78 11.21
CA ILE A 64 6.34 -2.35 12.15
C ILE A 64 6.14 -1.67 13.50
N VAL A 65 6.02 -2.45 14.57
CA VAL A 65 5.87 -1.93 15.94
C VAL A 65 7.13 -1.16 16.33
N ARG A 66 6.96 0.13 16.61
CA ARG A 66 8.03 1.02 17.08
C ARG A 66 8.02 1.18 18.59
N GLU A 67 6.84 1.20 19.17
CA GLU A 67 6.64 1.41 20.60
C GLU A 67 5.45 0.60 21.10
N VAL A 68 5.59 0.05 22.30
CA VAL A 68 4.55 -0.67 23.01
C VAL A 68 4.08 0.21 24.17
N SER A 69 2.78 0.54 24.20
CA SER A 69 2.14 1.33 25.25
C SER A 69 1.09 0.50 25.96
N ALA A 70 0.68 0.90 27.17
CA ALA A 70 -0.32 0.16 27.96
C ALA A 70 -1.69 0.02 27.25
N ASN A 71 -2.01 0.93 26.32
CA ASN A 71 -3.28 0.98 25.60
C ASN A 71 -3.19 0.53 24.12
N GLY A 72 -2.01 0.11 23.63
CA GLY A 72 -1.84 -0.30 22.24
C GLY A 72 -0.40 -0.19 21.73
N TRP A 73 -0.24 -0.15 20.41
CA TRP A 73 1.06 -0.13 19.75
C TRP A 73 1.16 1.02 18.76
N THR A 74 2.30 1.71 18.78
CA THR A 74 2.67 2.68 17.74
C THR A 74 3.38 1.93 16.62
N LEU A 75 2.88 2.10 15.40
CA LEU A 75 3.37 1.45 14.19
C LEU A 75 4.04 2.48 13.27
N ASP A 76 5.22 2.13 12.78
CA ASP A 76 5.81 2.75 11.59
C ASP A 76 5.15 2.17 10.34
N ILE A 77 4.53 3.05 9.56
CA ILE A 77 3.76 2.71 8.36
C ILE A 77 4.42 3.23 7.09
N ASN A 78 5.74 3.48 7.08
CA ASN A 78 6.49 3.97 5.91
C ASN A 78 5.88 5.25 5.30
N SER A 79 5.47 6.16 6.19
CA SER A 79 4.80 7.42 5.86
C SER A 79 5.32 8.52 6.80
N PRO A 80 5.13 9.81 6.49
CA PRO A 80 5.45 10.89 7.42
C PRO A 80 4.56 10.88 8.67
N TYR A 81 3.44 10.14 8.64
CA TYR A 81 2.53 9.91 9.74
C TYR A 81 2.78 8.55 10.39
N GLN A 82 2.64 8.50 11.71
CA GLN A 82 2.62 7.26 12.48
C GLN A 82 1.18 6.76 12.64
N ALA A 83 1.03 5.44 12.79
CA ALA A 83 -0.26 4.84 13.13
C ALA A 83 -0.25 4.30 14.55
N PHE A 84 -1.43 4.30 15.17
CA PHE A 84 -1.66 3.67 16.46
C PHE A 84 -2.66 2.53 16.30
N LEU A 85 -2.31 1.35 16.81
CA LEU A 85 -3.17 0.17 16.92
C LEU A 85 -3.65 0.06 18.37
N PRO A 86 -4.90 0.44 18.68
CA PRO A 86 -5.46 0.25 20.00
C PRO A 86 -5.53 -1.24 20.36
N MET A 87 -5.31 -1.60 21.62
CA MET A 87 -5.42 -3.00 22.06
C MET A 87 -6.78 -3.62 21.69
N LEU A 88 -7.86 -2.85 21.85
CA LEU A 88 -9.23 -3.29 21.55
C LEU A 88 -9.43 -3.64 20.08
N GLU A 89 -8.60 -3.12 19.18
CA GLU A 89 -8.64 -3.36 17.74
C GLU A 89 -7.76 -4.53 17.29
N ASN A 90 -7.10 -5.22 18.22
CA ASN A 90 -6.37 -6.45 17.96
C ASN A 90 -7.11 -7.65 18.58
N PRO A 91 -7.64 -8.60 17.78
CA PRO A 91 -8.39 -9.75 18.29
C PRO A 91 -7.55 -10.75 19.08
N GLU A 92 -6.22 -10.69 19.01
CA GLU A 92 -5.32 -11.53 19.81
C GLU A 92 -5.17 -11.05 21.26
N THR A 93 -5.64 -9.83 21.56
CA THR A 93 -5.69 -9.31 22.93
C THR A 93 -6.79 -10.02 23.72
N LYS A 94 -6.39 -10.69 24.80
CA LYS A 94 -7.30 -11.39 25.70
C LYS A 94 -7.07 -10.89 27.12
N PRO A 95 -8.12 -10.84 27.96
CA PRO A 95 -7.96 -10.55 29.38
C PRO A 95 -6.89 -11.46 30.01
N GLY A 96 -5.93 -10.87 30.71
CA GLY A 96 -4.85 -11.60 31.41
C GLY A 96 -3.56 -11.82 30.61
N LYS A 97 -3.53 -11.51 29.30
CA LYS A 97 -2.25 -11.43 28.55
C LYS A 97 -1.63 -10.05 28.69
N LYS A 98 -0.31 -9.98 28.89
CA LYS A 98 0.39 -8.70 28.81
C LYS A 98 0.43 -8.24 27.36
N ILE A 99 0.42 -6.94 27.15
CA ILE A 99 0.39 -6.35 25.80
C ILE A 99 1.65 -6.71 25.00
N ASN A 100 2.81 -6.72 25.66
CA ASN A 100 4.10 -7.11 25.07
C ASN A 100 4.13 -8.60 24.65
N ASP A 101 3.31 -9.46 25.25
CA ASP A 101 3.24 -10.89 24.88
C ASP A 101 2.44 -11.09 23.58
N VAL A 102 1.66 -10.09 23.16
CA VAL A 102 0.84 -10.15 21.93
C VAL A 102 1.65 -9.61 20.75
N LEU A 103 2.20 -8.40 20.88
CA LEU A 103 3.12 -7.80 19.91
C LEU A 103 4.19 -7.03 20.66
N ASP A 104 5.43 -7.17 20.21
CA ASP A 104 6.59 -6.47 20.76
C ASP A 104 7.28 -5.59 19.72
N MET A 105 8.21 -4.73 20.17
CA MET A 105 8.99 -3.88 19.28
C MET A 105 9.68 -4.68 18.18
N GLY A 106 9.55 -4.22 16.94
CA GLY A 106 10.09 -4.89 15.76
C GLY A 106 9.14 -5.91 15.12
N ASP A 107 8.06 -6.31 15.78
CA ASP A 107 7.04 -7.15 15.14
C ASP A 107 6.37 -6.41 13.98
N ALA A 108 6.07 -7.13 12.91
CA ALA A 108 5.35 -6.59 11.76
C ALA A 108 3.90 -7.05 11.75
N VAL A 109 2.99 -6.19 11.31
CA VAL A 109 1.55 -6.45 11.25
C VAL A 109 0.94 -5.98 9.95
N ILE A 110 -0.04 -6.72 9.45
CA ILE A 110 -0.96 -6.25 8.41
C ILE A 110 -2.17 -5.68 9.13
N ALA A 111 -2.48 -4.41 8.87
CA ALA A 111 -3.56 -3.67 9.51
C ALA A 111 -4.35 -2.86 8.48
N LYS A 112 -5.52 -2.35 8.89
CA LYS A 112 -6.39 -1.52 8.06
C LYS A 112 -6.62 -0.17 8.72
N VAL A 113 -6.51 0.91 7.95
CA VAL A 113 -6.78 2.27 8.44
C VAL A 113 -8.28 2.44 8.68
N VAL A 114 -8.68 2.80 9.90
CA VAL A 114 -10.10 2.97 10.27
C VAL A 114 -10.47 4.42 10.51
N ASN A 115 -9.52 5.24 10.96
CA ASN A 115 -9.76 6.63 11.25
C ASN A 115 -8.49 7.46 11.05
N ILE A 116 -8.67 8.69 10.58
CA ILE A 116 -7.62 9.70 10.51
C ILE A 116 -8.23 10.97 11.08
N ASP A 117 -7.66 11.46 12.18
CA ASP A 117 -8.17 12.66 12.81
C ASP A 117 -7.64 13.94 12.14
N PRO A 118 -8.18 15.14 12.47
CA PRO A 118 -7.72 16.40 11.90
C PRO A 118 -6.26 16.76 12.20
N ARG A 119 -5.61 16.08 13.16
CA ARG A 119 -4.18 16.23 13.49
C ARG A 119 -3.31 15.18 12.79
N MET A 120 -3.88 14.44 11.83
CA MET A 120 -3.21 13.36 11.09
C MET A 120 -2.74 12.21 11.98
N ARG A 121 -3.40 11.96 13.12
CA ARG A 121 -3.22 10.73 13.89
C ARG A 121 -4.01 9.63 13.21
N VAL A 122 -3.31 8.56 12.83
CA VAL A 122 -3.89 7.43 12.10
C VAL A 122 -4.23 6.33 13.10
N THR A 123 -5.49 5.93 13.16
CA THR A 123 -5.90 4.73 13.92
C THR A 123 -6.08 3.57 12.96
N VAL A 124 -5.53 2.42 13.33
CA VAL A 124 -5.65 1.18 12.54
C VAL A 124 -6.33 0.06 13.32
N THR A 125 -6.85 -0.93 12.59
CA THR A 125 -7.45 -2.14 13.16
C THR A 125 -6.82 -3.40 12.57
N MET A 126 -6.85 -4.47 13.35
CA MET A 126 -6.59 -5.84 12.88
C MET A 126 -7.86 -6.69 12.82
N LYS A 127 -9.05 -6.12 13.06
CA LYS A 127 -10.36 -6.81 12.95
C LYS A 127 -10.86 -6.88 11.50
N ASP A 128 -10.02 -7.33 10.58
CA ASP A 128 -10.38 -7.56 9.19
C ASP A 128 -9.76 -8.89 8.73
N LYS A 129 -10.45 -9.61 7.82
CA LYS A 129 -10.04 -10.94 7.35
C LYS A 129 -8.62 -10.95 6.77
N THR A 130 -8.16 -9.83 6.22
CA THR A 130 -6.84 -9.69 5.61
C THR A 130 -5.73 -9.41 6.63
N CYS A 131 -6.09 -8.91 7.82
CA CYS A 131 -5.14 -8.49 8.85
C CYS A 131 -4.60 -9.66 9.66
N ARG A 132 -3.33 -9.56 10.07
CA ARG A 132 -2.62 -10.57 10.88
C ARG A 132 -1.26 -10.05 11.34
N ALA A 133 -0.74 -10.62 12.42
CA ALA A 133 0.67 -10.48 12.76
C ALA A 133 1.52 -11.27 11.75
N ILE A 134 2.62 -10.67 11.29
CA ILE A 134 3.57 -11.30 10.38
C ILE A 134 4.64 -12.00 11.21
N ARG A 135 4.50 -13.32 11.36
CA ARG A 135 5.47 -14.17 12.07
C ARG A 135 6.47 -14.86 11.16
N PHE A 136 6.17 -14.93 9.86
CA PHE A 136 6.97 -15.61 8.84
C PHE A 136 6.76 -14.97 7.47
N GLY A 137 7.67 -15.25 6.54
CA GLY A 137 7.70 -14.68 5.20
C GLY A 137 8.74 -13.55 5.07
N ARG A 138 8.59 -12.74 4.03
CA ARG A 138 9.49 -11.62 3.70
C ARG A 138 8.67 -10.37 3.43
N ILE A 139 9.16 -9.21 3.88
CA ILE A 139 8.59 -7.91 3.55
C ILE A 139 9.50 -7.26 2.52
N VAL A 140 8.90 -6.79 1.43
CA VAL A 140 9.54 -6.04 0.34
C VAL A 140 9.01 -4.62 0.38
N ALA A 141 9.88 -3.64 0.15
CA ALA A 141 9.50 -2.23 0.14
C ALA A 141 9.66 -1.66 -1.27
N ILE A 142 8.61 -1.01 -1.77
CA ILE A 142 8.61 -0.27 -3.02
C ILE A 142 8.11 1.16 -2.80
N ASN A 143 8.30 2.02 -3.78
CA ASN A 143 7.68 3.32 -3.78
C ASN A 143 6.13 3.20 -3.77
N PRO A 144 5.42 3.85 -2.82
CA PRO A 144 3.96 3.80 -2.74
C PRO A 144 3.24 4.21 -4.03
N ALA A 145 3.82 5.13 -4.82
CA ALA A 145 3.27 5.54 -6.12
C ALA A 145 3.26 4.40 -7.16
N ARG A 146 3.99 3.31 -6.92
CA ARG A 146 4.07 2.11 -7.79
C ARG A 146 3.13 0.99 -7.36
N VAL A 147 2.52 1.08 -6.18
CA VAL A 147 1.57 0.07 -5.67
C VAL A 147 0.44 -0.23 -6.66
N PRO A 148 -0.26 0.76 -7.27
CA PRO A 148 -1.31 0.46 -8.24
C PRO A 148 -0.82 -0.33 -9.46
N ARG A 149 0.46 -0.14 -9.84
CA ARG A 149 1.08 -0.85 -10.96
C ARG A 149 1.39 -2.30 -10.61
N VAL A 150 1.89 -2.57 -9.40
CA VAL A 150 2.14 -3.93 -8.91
C VAL A 150 0.83 -4.72 -8.75
N ILE A 151 -0.26 -4.06 -8.32
CA ILE A 151 -1.59 -4.69 -8.26
C ILE A 151 -2.10 -4.99 -9.68
N GLY A 152 -1.96 -4.05 -10.60
CA GLY A 152 -2.47 -4.15 -11.96
C GLY A 152 -3.98 -3.95 -12.05
N LYS A 153 -4.50 -3.83 -13.27
CA LYS A 153 -5.94 -3.57 -13.51
C LYS A 153 -6.78 -4.74 -12.97
N LYS A 154 -7.70 -4.46 -12.03
CA LYS A 154 -8.52 -5.47 -11.33
C LYS A 154 -7.68 -6.57 -10.64
N GLY A 155 -6.44 -6.25 -10.24
CA GLY A 155 -5.55 -7.21 -9.59
C GLY A 155 -4.90 -8.22 -10.54
N SER A 156 -4.85 -7.95 -11.85
CA SER A 156 -4.33 -8.90 -12.84
C SER A 156 -2.88 -9.32 -12.56
N MET A 157 -2.03 -8.37 -12.15
CA MET A 157 -0.60 -8.59 -11.99
C MET A 157 -0.31 -9.41 -10.74
N ILE A 158 -0.89 -9.05 -9.59
CA ILE A 158 -0.77 -9.87 -8.36
C ILE A 158 -1.34 -11.27 -8.55
N LYS A 159 -2.43 -11.43 -9.32
CA LYS A 159 -2.99 -12.76 -9.61
C LYS A 159 -2.03 -13.61 -10.43
N LEU A 160 -1.39 -13.02 -11.45
CA LEU A 160 -0.38 -13.68 -12.27
C LEU A 160 0.80 -14.15 -11.41
N ILE A 161 1.35 -13.28 -10.56
CA ILE A 161 2.49 -13.64 -9.70
C ILE A 161 2.08 -14.74 -8.72
N LYS A 162 0.88 -14.63 -8.10
CA LYS A 162 0.35 -15.68 -7.20
C LYS A 162 0.15 -17.02 -7.91
N SER A 163 -0.41 -17.04 -9.11
CA SER A 163 -0.68 -18.28 -9.84
C SER A 163 0.59 -18.92 -10.39
N GLU A 164 1.54 -18.12 -10.87
CA GLU A 164 2.78 -18.63 -11.43
C GLU A 164 3.74 -19.10 -10.33
N LEU A 165 3.87 -18.35 -9.24
CA LEU A 165 4.86 -18.63 -8.20
C LEU A 165 4.27 -19.37 -7.00
N ASP A 166 2.95 -19.58 -6.91
CA ASP A 166 2.31 -20.29 -5.79
C ASP A 166 2.76 -19.71 -4.43
N VAL A 167 2.68 -18.39 -4.31
CA VAL A 167 3.04 -17.61 -3.12
C VAL A 167 1.85 -16.81 -2.62
N GLN A 168 1.80 -16.59 -1.31
CA GLN A 168 0.88 -15.64 -0.69
C GLN A 168 1.48 -14.23 -0.81
N ILE A 169 0.64 -13.27 -1.23
CA ILE A 169 1.03 -11.87 -1.38
C ILE A 169 -0.05 -10.99 -0.79
N VAL A 170 0.35 -10.05 0.07
CA VAL A 170 -0.48 -8.94 0.55
C VAL A 170 0.26 -7.64 0.25
N VAL A 171 -0.40 -6.75 -0.49
CA VAL A 171 0.16 -5.46 -0.90
C VAL A 171 -0.44 -4.36 -0.03
N GLY A 172 0.39 -3.71 0.79
CA GLY A 172 0.02 -2.52 1.54
C GLY A 172 0.04 -1.27 0.65
N GLN A 173 -0.93 -0.37 0.84
CA GLN A 173 -0.95 0.92 0.14
C GLN A 173 0.26 1.81 0.48
N ASN A 174 0.93 1.50 1.59
CA ASN A 174 2.15 2.17 2.02
C ASN A 174 3.44 1.68 1.37
N GLY A 175 3.33 0.89 0.29
CA GLY A 175 4.48 0.39 -0.46
C GLY A 175 5.20 -0.78 0.20
N LEU A 176 4.72 -1.27 1.34
CA LEU A 176 5.21 -2.50 1.96
C LEU A 176 4.38 -3.69 1.48
N ILE A 177 5.06 -4.75 1.04
CA ILE A 177 4.47 -5.94 0.47
C ILE A 177 4.94 -7.16 1.25
N TRP A 178 4.02 -7.96 1.76
CA TRP A 178 4.34 -9.22 2.43
C TRP A 178 4.23 -10.39 1.45
N LEU A 179 5.27 -11.22 1.44
CA LEU A 179 5.42 -12.43 0.64
C LEU A 179 5.61 -13.64 1.55
N ASN A 180 4.91 -14.73 1.27
CA ASN A 180 5.07 -15.98 2.01
C ASN A 180 4.89 -17.20 1.11
N GLY A 181 5.68 -18.25 1.34
CA GLY A 181 5.72 -19.46 0.52
C GLY A 181 7.11 -20.09 0.51
N ASP A 182 7.38 -20.94 -0.48
CA ASP A 182 8.70 -21.54 -0.67
C ASP A 182 9.80 -20.47 -0.84
N ARG A 183 10.97 -20.68 -0.21
CA ARG A 183 12.04 -19.68 -0.17
C ARG A 183 12.57 -19.28 -1.56
N LYS A 184 12.67 -20.23 -2.50
CA LYS A 184 13.14 -19.92 -3.86
C LYS A 184 12.07 -19.13 -4.62
N LYS A 185 10.80 -19.55 -4.49
CA LYS A 185 9.67 -18.87 -5.14
C LYS A 185 9.43 -17.45 -4.58
N VAL A 186 9.56 -17.25 -3.28
CA VAL A 186 9.49 -15.92 -2.63
C VAL A 186 10.60 -15.01 -3.12
N SER A 187 11.82 -15.53 -3.26
CA SER A 187 12.94 -14.74 -3.80
C SER A 187 12.70 -14.32 -5.25
N LEU A 188 12.14 -15.21 -6.08
CA LEU A 188 11.74 -14.87 -7.44
C LEU A 188 10.59 -13.84 -7.48
N ALA A 189 9.62 -13.94 -6.56
CA ALA A 189 8.52 -12.97 -6.46
C ALA A 189 9.02 -11.57 -6.09
N GLU A 190 10.02 -11.49 -5.19
CA GLU A 190 10.70 -10.24 -4.86
C GLU A 190 11.40 -9.62 -6.06
N GLU A 191 12.17 -10.40 -6.83
CA GLU A 191 12.82 -9.92 -8.06
C GLU A 191 11.80 -9.37 -9.08
N VAL A 192 10.68 -10.06 -9.25
CA VAL A 192 9.59 -9.61 -10.13
C VAL A 192 8.97 -8.30 -9.65
N ILE A 193 8.80 -8.11 -8.34
CA ILE A 193 8.24 -6.87 -7.78
C ILE A 193 9.16 -5.69 -8.06
N TYR A 194 10.48 -5.84 -7.86
CA TYR A 194 11.43 -4.78 -8.17
C TYR A 194 11.49 -4.49 -9.68
N LEU A 195 11.44 -5.51 -10.54
CA LEU A 195 11.35 -5.31 -11.99
C LEU A 195 10.11 -4.49 -12.37
N ILE A 196 8.95 -4.77 -11.77
CA ILE A 196 7.71 -4.01 -12.01
C ILE A 196 7.84 -2.56 -11.51
N GLU A 197 8.54 -2.34 -10.40
CA GLU A 197 8.78 -1.01 -9.84
C GLU A 197 9.60 -0.14 -10.80
N GLU A 198 10.69 -0.70 -11.34
CA GLU A 198 11.59 -0.04 -12.29
C GLU A 198 10.90 0.21 -13.64
N GLU A 199 10.16 -0.78 -14.15
CA GLU A 199 9.55 -0.73 -15.48
C GLU A 199 8.11 -0.21 -15.49
N ALA A 200 7.65 0.44 -14.42
CA ALA A 200 6.26 0.85 -14.24
C ALA A 200 5.68 1.73 -15.38
N HIS A 201 6.56 2.38 -16.15
CA HIS A 201 6.24 3.31 -17.23
C HIS A 201 6.04 2.66 -18.61
N THR A 202 6.37 1.38 -18.73
CA THR A 202 6.44 0.69 -20.03
C THR A 202 5.13 -0.04 -20.37
N GLU A 203 4.85 -0.16 -21.65
CA GLU A 203 3.72 -0.97 -22.15
C GLU A 203 4.10 -2.46 -22.21
N GLY A 204 3.11 -3.35 -22.24
CA GLY A 204 3.34 -4.81 -22.34
C GLY A 204 4.02 -5.47 -21.13
N LEU A 205 4.07 -4.78 -19.97
CA LEU A 205 4.77 -5.30 -18.78
C LEU A 205 4.26 -6.66 -18.32
N THR A 206 2.95 -6.94 -18.43
CA THR A 206 2.37 -8.22 -18.01
C THR A 206 3.01 -9.41 -18.73
N ASP A 207 3.17 -9.32 -20.05
CA ASP A 207 3.72 -10.41 -20.86
C ASP A 207 5.22 -10.59 -20.59
N ARG A 208 5.96 -9.48 -20.43
CA ARG A 208 7.37 -9.51 -20.06
C ARG A 208 7.61 -10.11 -18.68
N VAL A 209 6.77 -9.79 -17.70
CA VAL A 209 6.82 -10.39 -16.36
C VAL A 209 6.55 -11.90 -16.45
N ALA A 210 5.55 -12.33 -17.23
CA ALA A 210 5.26 -13.74 -17.41
C ALA A 210 6.43 -14.49 -18.06
N GLU A 211 7.04 -13.91 -19.09
CA GLU A 211 8.22 -14.48 -19.74
C GLU A 211 9.43 -14.54 -18.80
N PHE A 212 9.67 -13.48 -18.03
CA PHE A 212 10.74 -13.42 -17.03
C PHE A 212 10.60 -14.54 -16.00
N ILE A 213 9.39 -14.75 -15.46
CA ILE A 213 9.10 -15.82 -14.51
C ILE A 213 9.40 -17.19 -15.12
N ARG A 214 8.95 -17.44 -16.36
CA ARG A 214 9.19 -18.71 -17.06
C ARG A 214 10.68 -18.98 -17.27
N ARG A 215 11.44 -17.98 -17.73
CA ARG A 215 12.89 -18.09 -17.93
C ARG A 215 13.62 -18.42 -16.62
N ARG A 216 13.27 -17.76 -15.52
CA ARG A 216 13.91 -17.98 -14.21
C ARG A 216 13.56 -19.33 -13.57
N LYS A 217 12.33 -19.84 -13.76
CA LYS A 217 11.96 -21.19 -13.34
C LYS A 217 12.83 -22.26 -14.01
N ASN A 218 13.04 -22.13 -15.31
CA ASN A 218 13.84 -23.08 -16.09
C ASN A 218 15.34 -23.04 -15.73
N ALA A 219 15.86 -21.88 -15.33
CA ALA A 219 17.26 -21.74 -14.92
C ALA A 219 17.56 -22.26 -13.50
N GLN A 220 16.53 -22.58 -12.70
CA GLN A 220 16.66 -23.12 -11.34
C GLN A 220 16.38 -24.63 -11.26
N THR A 221 16.12 -25.28 -12.40
CA THR A 221 15.96 -26.74 -12.54
C THR A 221 17.27 -27.34 -13.01
#